data_AF-A0A0S8KV06-F1
#
_entry.id   AF-A0A0S8KV06-F1
#
_cell.length_a   1.000
_cell.length_b   1.000
_cell.length_c   1.000
_cell.angle_alpha   90.00
_cell.angle_beta   90.00
_cell.angle_gamma   90.00
#
_symmetry.space_group_name_H-M   'P 1'
#
loop_
_entity.id
_entity.type
_entity.pdbx_description
1 polymer ?
#
loop_
_entity_poly.entity_id
_entity_poly.type
_entity_poly.pdbx_seq_one_letter_code
_entity_poly.pdbx_strand_id
1 'polypeptide(L)'
;MKMDITAPWMDQIIEQCENNSLITDPFKKKLLADIYLSMSRILAEGDDEIRELWIDIPRGSIYDFGDFEEYLSEGLVDSYEAFKQEWEDYYPDKVKWYSITTARYRDDQFFLYQFKTVLYH
;
A
#
# COMPACT_ATOMS: atom_id res chain seq x y z
N MET A 1 10.56 -10.88 -13.67
CA MET A 1 10.30 -9.42 -13.72
C MET A 1 10.20 -8.96 -12.29
N LYS A 2 11.10 -8.09 -11.83
CA LYS A 2 10.99 -7.49 -10.49
C LYS A 2 9.89 -6.43 -10.61
N MET A 3 8.73 -6.64 -9.98
CA MET A 3 7.78 -5.54 -9.81
C MET A 3 8.37 -4.64 -8.74
N ASP A 4 8.61 -3.39 -9.10
CA ASP A 4 9.00 -2.37 -8.13
C ASP A 4 7.72 -1.97 -7.37
N ILE A 5 7.76 -2.06 -6.05
CA ILE A 5 6.67 -1.61 -5.18
C ILE A 5 6.63 -0.08 -5.28
N THR A 6 5.50 0.48 -5.70
CA THR A 6 5.30 1.93 -5.86
C THR A 6 4.22 2.43 -4.91
N ALA A 7 4.19 3.75 -4.71
CA ALA A 7 3.19 4.40 -3.88
C ALA A 7 1.74 4.10 -4.34
N PRO A 8 1.40 4.21 -5.65
CA PRO A 8 0.09 3.77 -6.15
C PRO A 8 -0.25 2.32 -5.85
N TRP A 9 0.71 1.40 -6.00
CA TRP A 9 0.48 -0.01 -5.71
C TRP A 9 0.19 -0.25 -4.22
N MET A 10 0.89 0.45 -3.32
CA MET A 10 0.64 0.36 -1.88
C MET A 10 -0.71 0.96 -1.52
N ASP A 11 -1.06 2.12 -2.10
CA ASP A 11 -2.36 2.77 -1.88
C ASP A 11 -3.51 1.87 -2.34
N GLN A 12 -3.39 1.15 -3.47
CA GLN A 12 -4.38 0.17 -3.91
C GLN A 12 -4.58 -0.98 -2.91
N ILE A 13 -3.50 -1.45 -2.27
CA ILE A 13 -3.62 -2.48 -1.23
C ILE A 13 -4.33 -1.93 -0.01
N ILE A 14 -3.94 -0.73 0.42
CA ILE A 14 -4.57 -0.05 1.54
C ILE A 14 -6.07 0.12 1.28
N GLU A 15 -6.45 0.58 0.09
CA GLU A 15 -7.85 0.75 -0.30
C GLU A 15 -8.61 -0.60 -0.30
N GLN A 16 -8.02 -1.67 -0.82
CA GLN A 16 -8.61 -3.01 -0.78
C GLN A 16 -8.85 -3.48 0.66
N CYS A 17 -7.88 -3.24 1.53
CA CYS A 17 -7.96 -3.53 2.95
C CYS A 17 -9.05 -2.70 3.66
N GLU A 18 -9.12 -1.39 3.40
CA GLU A 18 -10.13 -0.49 3.98
C GLU A 18 -11.55 -0.88 3.59
N ASN A 19 -11.73 -1.41 2.37
CA ASN A 19 -13.00 -1.89 1.87
C ASN A 19 -13.36 -3.31 2.35
N ASN A 20 -12.64 -3.86 3.35
CA ASN A 20 -12.78 -5.24 3.83
C ASN A 20 -12.74 -6.29 2.70
N SER A 21 -12.06 -5.96 1.59
CA SER A 21 -11.93 -6.87 0.48
C SER A 21 -10.80 -7.85 0.78
N LEU A 22 -11.04 -9.14 0.55
CA LEU A 22 -10.00 -10.15 0.67
C LEU A 22 -8.92 -9.86 -0.37
N ILE A 23 -7.68 -9.66 0.08
CA ILE A 23 -6.53 -9.69 -0.84
C ILE A 23 -6.42 -11.11 -1.35
N THR A 24 -6.84 -11.39 -2.58
CA THR A 24 -6.82 -12.74 -3.16
C THR A 24 -5.56 -13.03 -3.98
N ASP A 25 -4.87 -11.97 -4.43
CA ASP A 25 -3.66 -12.07 -5.23
C ASP A 25 -2.53 -12.77 -4.46
N PRO A 26 -2.06 -13.95 -4.90
CA PRO A 26 -1.05 -14.73 -4.18
C PRO A 26 0.28 -14.01 -3.96
N PHE A 27 0.66 -13.11 -4.87
CA PHE A 27 1.89 -12.33 -4.74
C PHE A 27 1.73 -11.27 -3.65
N LYS A 28 0.63 -10.51 -3.64
CA LYS A 28 0.32 -9.54 -2.57
C LYS A 28 0.27 -10.23 -1.21
N LYS A 29 -0.41 -11.38 -1.13
CA LYS A 29 -0.49 -12.23 0.07
C LYS A 29 0.91 -12.60 0.60
N LYS A 30 1.77 -13.12 -0.28
CA LYS A 30 3.13 -13.53 0.09
C LYS A 30 3.98 -12.34 0.55
N LEU A 31 3.90 -11.21 -0.14
CA LEU A 31 4.67 -10.02 0.20
C LEU A 31 4.29 -9.47 1.58
N LEU A 32 2.99 -9.38 1.89
CA LEU A 32 2.53 -8.97 3.23
C LEU A 32 3.01 -9.94 4.33
N ALA A 33 2.97 -11.24 4.06
CA ALA A 33 3.51 -12.25 4.97
C ALA A 33 5.04 -12.08 5.18
N ASP A 34 5.80 -11.82 4.10
CA ASP A 34 7.24 -11.59 4.18
C ASP A 34 7.57 -10.32 4.99
N ILE A 35 6.77 -9.25 4.85
CA ILE A 35 6.91 -8.03 5.67
C ILE A 35 6.62 -8.34 7.13
N TYR A 36 5.52 -9.03 7.44
CA TYR A 36 5.19 -9.43 8.82
C TYR A 36 6.31 -10.26 9.46
N LEU A 37 6.82 -11.26 8.75
CA LEU A 37 7.92 -12.10 9.23
C LEU A 37 9.21 -11.28 9.45
N SER A 38 9.49 -10.31 8.58
CA SER A 38 10.64 -9.42 8.76
C SER A 38 10.47 -8.52 9.99
N MET A 39 9.28 -7.94 10.18
CA MET A 39 8.91 -7.12 11.33
C MET A 39 9.01 -7.90 12.65
N SER A 40 8.59 -9.16 12.67
CA SER A 40 8.58 -10.01 13.88
C SER A 40 9.95 -10.16 14.57
N ARG A 41 11.05 -9.86 13.84
CA ARG A 41 12.43 -9.88 14.36
C ARG A 41 12.76 -8.68 15.24
N ILE A 42 11.96 -7.62 15.15
CA ILE A 42 12.06 -6.43 16.00
C ILE A 42 11.37 -6.76 17.33
N LEU A 43 11.91 -6.29 18.46
CA LEU A 43 11.23 -6.44 19.75
C LEU A 43 9.90 -5.67 19.72
N ALA A 44 8.83 -6.34 20.14
CA ALA A 44 7.52 -5.72 20.20
C ALA A 44 7.34 -4.79 21.39
N GLU A 45 6.40 -3.86 21.26
CA GLU A 45 5.88 -3.05 22.35
C GLU A 45 4.58 -3.66 22.90
N GLY A 46 4.50 -3.79 24.23
CA GLY A 46 3.30 -4.26 24.93
C GLY A 46 2.95 -5.73 24.71
N ASP A 47 1.76 -6.11 25.17
CA ASP A 47 1.30 -7.51 25.18
C ASP A 47 0.74 -7.98 23.82
N ASP A 48 0.34 -7.05 22.94
CA ASP A 48 -0.29 -7.33 21.63
C ASP A 48 0.73 -7.47 20.47
N GLU A 49 2.01 -7.62 20.83
CA GLU A 49 3.14 -7.73 19.88
C GLU A 49 3.20 -6.59 18.84
N ILE A 50 2.87 -5.36 19.24
CA ILE A 50 2.80 -4.21 18.35
C ILE A 50 4.21 -3.82 17.90
N ARG A 51 4.35 -3.56 16.61
CA ARG A 51 5.58 -2.99 16.02
C ARG A 51 5.19 -2.02 14.93
N GLU A 52 5.71 -0.81 14.99
CA GLU A 52 5.47 0.23 13.99
C GLU A 52 6.79 0.67 13.35
N LEU A 53 6.79 0.82 12.03
CA LEU A 53 7.88 1.41 11.26
C LEU A 53 7.35 2.36 10.19
N TRP A 54 8.12 3.40 9.91
CA TRP A 54 7.94 4.22 8.73
C TRP A 54 8.85 3.72 7.61
N ILE A 55 8.26 3.48 6.44
CA ILE A 55 9.00 3.15 5.22
C ILE A 55 8.70 4.17 4.13
N ASP A 56 9.71 4.48 3.33
CA ASP A 56 9.54 5.24 2.10
C ASP A 56 9.36 4.29 0.91
N ILE A 57 8.39 4.60 0.07
CA ILE A 57 8.14 3.86 -1.17
C ILE A 57 8.26 4.84 -2.34
N PRO A 58 8.98 4.48 -3.42
CA PRO A 58 9.06 5.32 -4.61
C PRO A 58 7.68 5.66 -5.17
N ARG A 59 7.52 6.88 -5.67
CA ARG A 59 6.30 7.31 -6.37
C ARG A 59 5.88 6.36 -7.49
N GLY A 60 6.84 5.76 -8.18
CA GLY A 60 6.61 5.03 -9.41
C GLY A 60 6.58 5.96 -10.62
N SER A 61 6.15 5.41 -11.76
CA SER A 61 5.92 6.10 -13.02
C SER A 61 4.44 6.46 -13.17
N ILE A 62 4.13 7.28 -14.17
CA ILE A 62 2.75 7.62 -14.51
C ILE A 62 1.91 6.40 -14.90
N TYR A 63 2.54 5.32 -15.40
CA TYR A 63 1.86 4.07 -15.75
C TYR A 63 1.50 3.23 -14.52
N ASP A 64 2.12 3.50 -13.36
CA ASP A 64 1.74 2.88 -12.10
C ASP A 64 0.54 3.59 -11.45
N PHE A 65 0.26 4.84 -11.86
CA PHE A 65 -0.85 5.65 -11.35
C PHE A 65 -2.20 5.24 -11.93
N GLY A 66 -2.25 5.01 -13.25
CA GLY A 66 -3.47 4.65 -13.95
C GLY A 66 -3.28 4.58 -15.46
N ASP A 67 -4.36 4.28 -16.17
CA ASP A 67 -4.40 4.29 -17.64
C ASP A 67 -4.97 5.61 -18.16
N PHE A 68 -4.26 6.26 -19.07
CA PHE A 68 -4.68 7.56 -19.61
C PHE A 68 -5.99 7.45 -20.42
N GLU A 69 -6.15 6.39 -21.22
CA GLU A 69 -7.33 6.23 -22.08
C GLU A 69 -8.58 5.97 -21.23
N GLU A 70 -8.45 5.22 -20.13
CA GLU A 70 -9.51 5.04 -19.14
C GLU A 70 -9.94 6.40 -18.56
N TYR A 71 -9.00 7.18 -18.02
CA TYR A 71 -9.27 8.50 -17.43
C TYR A 71 -9.90 9.47 -18.45
N LEU A 72 -9.44 9.44 -19.70
CA LEU A 72 -10.01 10.26 -20.78
C LEU A 72 -11.44 9.81 -21.10
N SER A 73 -11.69 8.51 -21.19
CA SER A 73 -13.01 7.94 -21.50
C SER A 73 -14.05 8.20 -20.39
N GLU A 74 -13.61 8.23 -19.13
CA GLU A 74 -14.43 8.57 -17.96
C GLU A 74 -14.62 10.08 -17.78
N GLY A 75 -13.93 10.91 -18.58
CA GLY A 75 -13.97 12.36 -18.49
C GLY A 75 -13.30 12.93 -17.24
N LEU A 76 -12.41 12.15 -16.60
CA LEU A 76 -11.62 12.59 -15.45
C LEU A 76 -10.54 13.60 -15.85
N VAL A 77 -10.06 13.51 -17.09
CA VAL A 77 -9.06 14.40 -17.69
C VAL A 77 -9.42 14.70 -19.14
N ASP A 78 -8.93 15.81 -19.67
CA ASP A 78 -9.17 16.24 -21.07
C ASP A 78 -7.93 16.09 -21.99
N SER A 79 -6.77 15.79 -21.40
CA SER A 79 -5.48 15.79 -22.07
C SER A 79 -4.47 14.94 -21.30
N TYR A 80 -3.42 14.51 -21.98
CA TYR A 80 -2.32 13.77 -21.34
C TYR A 80 -1.57 14.65 -20.34
N GLU A 81 -1.47 15.95 -20.62
CA GLU A 81 -0.92 16.95 -19.70
C GLU A 81 -1.74 17.04 -18.41
N ALA A 82 -3.07 17.06 -18.49
CA ALA A 82 -3.93 17.02 -17.31
C ALA A 82 -3.75 15.71 -16.52
N PHE A 83 -3.67 14.56 -17.20
CA PHE A 83 -3.40 13.27 -16.55
C PHE A 83 -2.06 13.24 -15.82
N LYS A 84 -1.01 13.81 -16.43
CA LYS A 84 0.29 13.92 -15.80
C LYS A 84 0.24 14.86 -14.59
N GLN A 85 -0.50 15.96 -14.67
CA GLN A 85 -0.67 16.88 -13.55
C GLN A 85 -1.38 16.20 -12.38
N GLU A 86 -2.47 15.47 -12.63
CA GLU A 86 -3.17 14.68 -11.61
C GLU A 86 -2.22 13.70 -10.90
N TRP A 87 -1.40 12.95 -11.67
CA TRP A 87 -0.40 12.06 -11.08
C TRP A 87 0.61 12.79 -10.19
N GLU A 88 1.12 13.94 -10.63
CA GLU A 88 2.06 14.77 -9.86
C GLU A 88 1.38 15.43 -8.64
N ASP A 89 0.10 15.73 -8.70
CA ASP A 89 -0.66 16.31 -7.58
C ASP A 89 -0.99 15.27 -6.51
N TYR A 90 -1.36 14.04 -6.91
CA TYR A 90 -1.55 12.92 -5.99
C TYR A 90 -0.24 12.44 -5.37
N TYR A 91 0.86 12.49 -6.12
CA TYR A 91 2.19 12.06 -5.68
C TYR A 91 3.26 13.14 -5.99
N PRO A 92 3.29 14.23 -5.19
CA PRO A 92 4.18 15.37 -5.45
C PRO A 92 5.65 15.03 -5.22
N ASP A 93 5.92 14.16 -4.25
CA ASP A 93 7.26 13.76 -3.86
C ASP A 93 7.75 12.52 -4.61
N LYS A 94 9.08 12.38 -4.72
CA LYS A 94 9.70 11.19 -5.34
C LYS A 94 9.45 9.90 -4.53
N VAL A 95 9.15 10.04 -3.25
CA VAL A 95 8.80 8.96 -2.34
C VAL A 95 7.58 9.39 -1.52
N LYS A 96 6.74 8.42 -1.15
CA LYS A 96 5.66 8.60 -0.18
C LYS A 96 5.97 7.76 1.05
N TRP A 97 5.69 8.31 2.23
CA TRP A 97 5.99 7.68 3.51
C TRP A 97 4.76 6.97 4.06
N TYR A 98 4.97 5.74 4.52
CA TYR A 98 3.93 4.84 5.01
C TYR A 98 4.28 4.39 6.42
N SER A 99 3.37 4.57 7.39
CA SER A 99 3.46 3.89 8.69
C SER A 99 2.84 2.51 8.56
N ILE A 100 3.66 1.48 8.72
CA ILE A 100 3.24 0.08 8.79
C ILE A 100 3.32 -0.35 10.23
N THR A 101 2.22 -0.93 10.71
CA THR A 101 2.15 -1.56 12.02
C THR A 101 1.80 -3.03 11.88
N THR A 102 2.48 -3.90 12.62
CA THR A 102 2.10 -5.32 12.74
C THR A 102 1.70 -5.60 14.17
N ALA A 103 0.67 -6.41 14.37
CA ALA A 103 0.23 -6.87 15.68
C ALA A 103 -0.16 -8.36 15.61
N ARG A 104 -0.18 -9.02 16.76
CA ARG A 104 -0.68 -10.39 16.89
C ARG A 104 -1.70 -10.44 18.00
N TYR A 105 -2.93 -10.83 17.66
CA TYR A 105 -3.99 -11.01 18.65
C TYR A 105 -4.54 -12.42 18.60
N ARG A 106 -4.44 -13.13 19.74
CA ARG A 106 -4.76 -14.56 19.89
C ARG A 106 -3.87 -15.42 18.98
N ASP A 107 -4.28 -15.67 17.73
CA ASP A 107 -3.50 -16.37 16.70
C ASP A 107 -3.55 -15.69 15.33
N ASP A 108 -4.29 -14.58 15.22
CA ASP A 108 -4.45 -13.83 13.97
C ASP A 108 -3.32 -12.80 13.83
N GLN A 109 -2.78 -12.68 12.62
CA GLN A 109 -1.74 -11.72 12.26
C GLN A 109 -2.39 -10.50 11.62
N PHE A 110 -2.07 -9.31 12.13
CA PHE A 110 -2.62 -8.06 11.65
C PHE A 110 -1.54 -7.24 10.98
N PHE A 111 -1.89 -6.67 9.84
CA PHE A 111 -1.13 -5.62 9.18
C PHE A 111 -1.99 -4.36 9.23
N LEU A 112 -1.59 -3.39 10.04
CA LEU A 112 -2.29 -2.14 10.27
C LEU A 112 -1.54 -1.04 9.52
N TYR A 113 -2.27 -0.15 8.88
CA TYR A 113 -1.71 1.02 8.22
C TYR A 113 -2.43 2.27 8.71
N GLN A 114 -1.69 3.33 9.06
CA GLN A 114 -2.22 4.62 9.55
C GLN A 114 -3.35 4.48 10.60
N PHE A 115 -3.15 3.67 11.64
CA PHE A 115 -4.10 3.47 12.75
C PHE A 115 -5.47 2.87 12.37
N LYS A 116 -5.64 2.28 11.18
CA LYS A 116 -6.82 1.47 10.84
C LYS A 116 -6.48 -0.02 10.79
N THR A 117 -7.40 -0.84 11.29
CA THR A 117 -7.22 -2.29 11.46
C THR A 117 -7.64 -3.07 10.23
N VAL A 118 -6.74 -3.90 9.71
CA VAL A 118 -7.02 -4.85 8.62
C VAL A 118 -6.80 -6.27 9.13
N LEU A 119 -7.85 -7.09 9.05
CA LEU A 119 -7.80 -8.54 9.26
C LEU A 119 -7.41 -9.22 7.95
N TYR A 120 -6.42 -10.11 7.99
CA TYR A 120 -6.06 -10.93 6.85
C TYR A 120 -6.09 -12.41 7.27
N HIS A 121 -6.97 -13.20 6.63
CA HIS A 121 -7.15 -14.64 6.84
C HIS A 121 -6.51 -15.46 5.69
#